data_AF-A0A1I1SAD3-F1
#
_entry.id   AF-A0A1I1SAD3-F1
#
_cell.length_a   1.000
_cell.length_b   1.000
_cell.length_c   1.000
_cell.angle_alpha   90.00
_cell.angle_beta   90.00
_cell.angle_gamma   90.00
#
_symmetry.space_group_name_H-M   'P 1'
#
loop_
_entity.id
_entity.type
_entity.pdbx_description
1 polymer ?
#
loop_
_entity_poly.entity_id
_entity_poly.type
_entity_poly.pdbx_seq_one_letter_code
_entity_poly.pdbx_strand_id
1 'polypeptide(L)'
;MSAGSAAAYTGLVVGTPVPDDTPYPVAAPIGDIFLGESRQAPPWDVKMRDYRTPPASYFLPNSHMDAPAPISLKPAQADSVRAARPPADILSSFAGDPNFMLSLARGLTVLEAFSERKRPLTISQVAQRTQLSRASVRRCLYTLEQLGYVSQQDGHFALRPRVLHLGHAYFSSTSLVSAAQPILDNLSTRIHETSALAILDGTDILYLVRSEVQRVLTHALGMGSRLPAYCTSTGRLLLAHQPEAVLEAFFEHAELRPRTLQTKISRTELEAAFRRARELEYVLIDEELEPGLRAIAVPVRSLSGTVVAAISVSVKATRVSEAEMVARLLTPMREAAVAIGKLIGT
;
A
#
# COMPACT_ATOMS: atom_id res chain seq x y z
N MET A 1 3.37 58.13 39.58
CA MET A 1 4.12 57.71 40.78
C MET A 1 4.28 56.20 40.68
N SER A 2 5.31 55.78 39.94
CA SER A 2 6.56 55.12 40.41
C SER A 2 6.36 53.60 40.49
N ALA A 3 6.87 52.86 39.50
CA ALA A 3 8.17 52.14 39.52
C ALA A 3 8.06 50.84 40.34
N GLY A 4 8.34 49.64 39.84
CA GLY A 4 9.41 49.20 38.94
C GLY A 4 10.54 48.61 39.78
N SER A 5 10.83 47.30 39.68
CA SER A 5 12.19 46.76 39.83
C SER A 5 12.26 45.27 39.49
N ALA A 6 13.24 44.93 38.66
CA ALA A 6 13.73 43.61 38.31
C ALA A 6 14.90 43.17 39.22
N ALA A 7 15.19 41.87 39.25
CA ALA A 7 16.52 41.22 39.37
C ALA A 7 16.28 39.70 39.32
N ALA A 8 16.69 38.91 38.32
CA ALA A 8 18.03 38.62 37.80
C ALA A 8 18.99 38.06 38.87
N TYR A 9 19.18 36.74 38.86
CA TYR A 9 20.40 36.11 39.39
C TYR A 9 21.02 35.20 38.33
N THR A 10 22.28 35.49 38.09
CA THR A 10 23.22 34.96 37.11
C THR A 10 23.87 33.69 37.66
N GLY A 11 24.24 32.76 36.77
CA GLY A 11 25.04 31.58 37.12
C GLY A 11 25.54 30.86 35.88
N LEU A 12 26.52 31.45 35.21
CA LEU A 12 27.23 30.91 34.05
C LEU A 12 28.59 30.37 34.54
N VAL A 13 28.90 29.10 34.30
CA VAL A 13 30.28 28.58 34.31
C VAL A 13 30.48 27.71 33.07
N VAL A 14 31.48 28.10 32.28
CA VAL A 14 31.98 27.47 31.06
C VAL A 14 33.41 27.00 31.34
N GLY A 15 33.80 25.86 30.75
CA GLY A 15 35.20 25.42 30.56
C GLY A 15 35.44 23.94 30.91
N THR A 16 35.26 22.96 30.01
CA THR A 16 36.22 22.41 28.99
C THR A 16 37.38 21.56 29.57
N PRO A 17 38.06 20.68 28.80
CA PRO A 17 37.64 19.42 28.12
C PRO A 17 38.67 18.25 28.36
N VAL A 18 38.67 17.20 27.49
CA VAL A 18 39.77 16.20 27.19
C VAL A 18 39.65 14.82 27.90
N PRO A 19 40.02 13.65 27.30
CA PRO A 19 39.80 13.08 25.96
C PRO A 19 39.44 11.55 25.95
N ASP A 20 39.37 10.98 24.74
CA ASP A 20 39.40 9.56 24.31
C ASP A 20 40.10 8.53 25.22
N ASP A 21 39.57 7.30 25.27
CA ASP A 21 40.15 6.15 24.55
C ASP A 21 39.46 4.81 24.90
N THR A 22 39.50 3.86 23.94
CA THR A 22 39.27 2.39 24.00
C THR A 22 37.90 1.80 23.59
N PRO A 23 37.88 0.68 22.83
CA PRO A 23 37.41 0.69 21.44
C PRO A 23 36.36 -0.37 21.07
N TYR A 24 35.74 -0.18 19.89
CA TYR A 24 34.93 -1.17 19.17
C TYR A 24 35.75 -2.41 18.76
N PRO A 25 35.19 -3.63 18.79
CA PRO A 25 35.83 -4.77 18.15
C PRO A 25 35.49 -4.82 16.65
N VAL A 26 36.55 -4.72 15.85
CA VAL A 26 36.61 -5.01 14.42
C VAL A 26 36.79 -6.52 14.21
N ALA A 27 36.15 -7.06 13.18
CA ALA A 27 36.24 -8.44 12.74
C ALA A 27 37.62 -8.79 12.12
N ALA A 28 38.09 -10.02 12.34
CA ALA A 28 38.93 -10.86 11.45
C ALA A 28 39.45 -12.10 12.23
N PRO A 29 39.99 -13.18 11.60
CA PRO A 29 39.89 -13.62 10.20
C PRO A 29 39.49 -15.11 10.04
N ILE A 30 39.27 -15.50 8.78
CA ILE A 30 39.21 -16.88 8.29
C ILE A 30 40.64 -17.45 8.23
N GLY A 31 40.83 -18.68 8.71
CA GLY A 31 42.08 -19.44 8.55
C GLY A 31 41.97 -20.86 9.10
N ASP A 32 42.25 -21.83 8.23
CA ASP A 32 42.17 -23.28 8.38
C ASP A 32 42.91 -23.87 9.60
N ILE A 33 42.42 -25.01 10.12
CA ILE A 33 43.22 -26.19 10.57
C ILE A 33 42.31 -27.43 10.75
N PHE A 34 42.55 -28.42 9.88
CA PHE A 34 42.58 -29.90 10.03
C PHE A 34 41.44 -30.73 10.67
N LEU A 35 40.82 -31.56 9.80
CA LEU A 35 40.84 -33.05 9.73
C LEU A 35 40.64 -33.93 10.99
N GLY A 36 39.61 -34.80 10.91
CA GLY A 36 39.44 -36.10 11.59
C GLY A 36 38.71 -36.01 12.95
N GLU A 37 37.65 -36.76 13.29
CA GLU A 37 37.08 -38.01 12.78
C GLU A 37 35.57 -38.10 13.14
N SER A 38 34.81 -38.71 12.23
CA SER A 38 33.71 -39.68 12.45
C SER A 38 33.02 -39.73 13.85
N ARG A 39 31.70 -39.45 13.88
CA ARG A 39 30.64 -40.38 14.37
C ARG A 39 29.21 -39.80 14.26
N GLN A 40 28.47 -40.38 13.31
CA GLN A 40 27.11 -40.93 13.46
C GLN A 40 25.91 -40.00 13.77
N ALA A 41 25.11 -39.77 12.72
CA ALA A 41 23.70 -39.36 12.79
C ALA A 41 22.79 -40.60 12.96
N PRO A 42 21.68 -40.52 13.72
CA PRO A 42 20.77 -41.65 13.93
C PRO A 42 19.72 -41.80 12.81
N PRO A 43 19.10 -42.98 12.70
CA PRO A 43 18.47 -43.48 11.49
C PRO A 43 16.95 -43.28 11.49
N TRP A 44 16.38 -42.89 10.35
CA TRP A 44 15.05 -43.36 9.99
C TRP A 44 15.05 -43.73 8.51
N ASP A 45 14.82 -45.00 8.29
CA ASP A 45 14.86 -45.69 7.02
C ASP A 45 13.44 -46.23 6.80
N VAL A 46 12.64 -45.55 5.98
CA VAL A 46 11.36 -46.07 5.49
C VAL A 46 11.19 -45.69 4.01
N LYS A 47 11.69 -46.59 3.16
CA LYS A 47 11.26 -46.92 1.78
C LYS A 47 10.80 -45.77 0.87
N MET A 48 11.72 -45.35 -0.02
CA MET A 48 11.37 -44.73 -1.30
C MET A 48 10.43 -45.64 -2.10
N ARG A 49 9.22 -45.14 -2.37
CA ARG A 49 8.35 -45.66 -3.44
C ARG A 49 8.42 -44.69 -4.61
N ASP A 50 8.64 -45.26 -5.79
CA ASP A 50 8.64 -44.60 -7.08
C ASP A 50 7.40 -43.71 -7.29
N TYR A 51 7.61 -42.39 -7.40
CA TYR A 51 6.65 -41.47 -8.01
C TYR A 51 7.18 -41.06 -9.39
N ARG A 52 7.09 -41.98 -10.34
CA ARG A 52 6.95 -41.63 -11.75
C ARG A 52 5.49 -41.86 -12.13
N THR A 53 4.91 -40.85 -12.79
CA THR A 53 3.57 -40.79 -13.44
C THR A 53 2.38 -40.40 -12.54
N PRO A 54 1.68 -39.27 -12.83
CA PRO A 54 0.33 -39.03 -12.31
C PRO A 54 -0.71 -39.88 -13.08
N PRO A 55 -1.84 -40.26 -12.45
CA PRO A 55 -2.86 -41.09 -13.10
C PRO A 55 -3.63 -40.33 -14.17
N ALA A 56 -3.79 -40.98 -15.32
CA ALA A 56 -4.63 -40.56 -16.43
C ALA A 56 -6.08 -41.03 -16.23
N SER A 57 -7.04 -40.10 -16.23
CA SER A 57 -8.42 -40.36 -16.69
C SER A 57 -9.27 -39.09 -16.66
N TYR A 58 -9.39 -38.43 -17.80
CA TYR A 58 -10.67 -37.96 -18.37
C TYR A 58 -10.44 -37.75 -19.87
N PHE A 59 -10.46 -38.86 -20.62
CA PHE A 59 -10.55 -38.85 -22.08
C PHE A 59 -12.01 -38.58 -22.47
N LEU A 60 -12.26 -37.51 -23.21
CA LEU A 60 -13.46 -37.37 -24.07
C LEU A 60 -13.07 -37.84 -25.49
N PRO A 61 -13.97 -38.55 -26.21
CA PRO A 61 -13.65 -39.11 -27.52
C PRO A 61 -13.60 -38.03 -28.62
N ASN A 62 -12.63 -38.18 -29.53
CA ASN A 62 -12.45 -37.34 -30.72
C ASN A 62 -13.69 -37.36 -31.63
N SER A 63 -14.36 -36.21 -31.74
CA SER A 63 -15.20 -35.86 -32.89
C SER A 63 -14.52 -34.72 -33.64
N HIS A 64 -14.27 -34.94 -34.94
CA HIS A 64 -13.87 -33.90 -35.89
C HIS A 64 -14.79 -32.68 -35.75
N MET A 65 -14.25 -31.54 -35.33
CA MET A 65 -14.88 -30.23 -35.44
C MET A 65 -13.86 -29.28 -36.07
N ASP A 66 -14.26 -28.68 -37.19
CA ASP A 66 -13.54 -27.61 -37.86
C ASP A 66 -13.13 -26.53 -36.85
N ALA A 67 -11.94 -25.94 -37.08
CA ALA A 67 -11.48 -24.79 -36.31
C ALA A 67 -12.56 -23.70 -36.32
N PRO A 68 -13.06 -23.23 -35.17
CA PRO A 68 -14.01 -22.13 -35.17
C PRO A 68 -13.32 -20.90 -35.76
N ALA A 69 -13.98 -20.27 -36.74
CA ALA A 69 -13.59 -19.00 -37.33
C ALA A 69 -13.28 -17.97 -36.23
N PRO A 70 -12.34 -17.03 -36.44
CA PRO A 70 -12.02 -16.02 -35.46
C PRO A 70 -13.30 -15.30 -35.02
N ILE A 71 -13.61 -15.42 -33.72
CA ILE A 71 -14.74 -14.72 -33.11
C ILE A 71 -14.38 -13.24 -33.18
N SER A 72 -14.95 -12.55 -34.16
CA SER A 72 -14.92 -11.09 -34.24
C SER A 72 -15.76 -10.57 -33.07
N LEU A 73 -15.08 -10.27 -31.97
CA LEU A 73 -15.68 -9.61 -30.82
C LEU A 73 -16.16 -8.23 -31.27
N LYS A 74 -17.46 -8.11 -31.55
CA LYS A 74 -18.12 -6.81 -31.50
C LYS A 74 -17.85 -6.24 -30.11
N PRO A 75 -17.42 -4.97 -29.97
CA PRO A 75 -17.17 -4.38 -28.67
C PRO A 75 -18.42 -4.58 -27.81
N ALA A 76 -18.25 -5.25 -26.67
CA ALA A 76 -19.27 -5.34 -25.65
C ALA A 76 -19.74 -3.91 -25.36
N GLN A 77 -21.03 -3.66 -25.52
CA GLN A 77 -21.63 -2.38 -25.20
C GLN A 77 -21.26 -2.06 -23.76
N ALA A 78 -20.43 -1.03 -23.61
CA ALA A 78 -19.94 -0.56 -22.34
C ALA A 78 -21.11 0.02 -21.55
N ASP A 79 -21.70 -0.80 -20.69
CA ASP A 79 -22.52 -0.28 -19.60
C ASP A 79 -21.61 0.65 -18.78
N SER A 80 -21.94 1.93 -18.88
CA SER A 80 -21.23 3.13 -18.39
C SER A 80 -20.15 2.89 -17.34
N VAL A 81 -18.88 3.02 -17.75
CA VAL A 81 -17.77 3.35 -16.83
C VAL A 81 -18.11 4.70 -16.20
N ARG A 82 -18.61 4.69 -14.96
CA ARG A 82 -18.87 5.94 -14.21
C ARG A 82 -17.53 6.56 -13.83
N ALA A 83 -17.20 7.68 -14.46
CA ALA A 83 -16.04 8.48 -14.09
C ALA A 83 -16.16 8.96 -12.63
N ALA A 84 -15.05 9.02 -11.91
CA ALA A 84 -15.01 9.56 -10.55
C ALA A 84 -15.63 10.97 -10.53
N ARG A 85 -16.49 11.25 -9.55
CA ARG A 85 -17.08 12.58 -9.39
C ARG A 85 -15.96 13.63 -9.26
N PRO A 86 -16.01 14.73 -10.02
CA PRO A 86 -15.07 15.81 -9.86
C PRO A 86 -15.06 16.35 -8.43
N PRO A 87 -13.89 16.79 -7.91
CA PRO A 87 -13.81 17.38 -6.57
C PRO A 87 -14.79 18.55 -6.37
N ALA A 88 -14.98 19.38 -7.40
CA ALA A 88 -15.95 20.48 -7.35
C ALA A 88 -17.41 20.01 -7.14
N ASP A 89 -17.79 18.87 -7.70
CA ASP A 89 -19.14 18.30 -7.57
C ASP A 89 -19.36 17.69 -6.18
N ILE A 90 -18.31 17.12 -5.59
CA ILE A 90 -18.35 16.68 -4.20
C ILE A 90 -18.56 17.90 -3.29
N LEU A 91 -17.80 18.97 -3.51
CA LEU A 91 -17.92 20.20 -2.70
C LEU A 91 -19.26 20.91 -2.88
N SER A 92 -19.88 20.84 -4.05
CA SER A 92 -21.18 21.44 -4.31
C SER A 92 -22.33 20.70 -3.62
N SER A 93 -22.17 19.41 -3.31
CA SER A 93 -23.15 18.65 -2.52
C SER A 93 -23.32 19.17 -1.08
N PHE A 94 -22.31 19.88 -0.55
CA PHE A 94 -22.35 20.53 0.76
C PHE A 94 -22.76 22.01 0.69
N ALA A 95 -23.17 22.51 -0.49
CA ALA A 95 -23.59 23.89 -0.64
C ALA A 95 -24.84 24.18 0.19
N GLY A 96 -24.74 25.13 1.12
CA GLY A 96 -25.83 25.53 2.00
C GLY A 96 -25.80 24.89 3.39
N ASP A 97 -24.87 23.97 3.67
CA ASP A 97 -24.61 23.51 5.04
C ASP A 97 -23.83 24.59 5.82
N PRO A 98 -24.43 25.23 6.85
CA PRO A 98 -23.76 26.29 7.61
C PRO A 98 -22.56 25.79 8.42
N ASN A 99 -22.43 24.48 8.65
CA ASN A 99 -21.31 23.88 9.36
C ASN A 99 -20.15 23.50 8.43
N PHE A 100 -20.36 23.50 7.12
CA PHE A 100 -19.33 23.11 6.16
C PHE A 100 -18.47 24.31 5.72
N MET A 101 -17.20 24.31 6.11
CA MET A 101 -16.24 25.34 5.70
C MET A 101 -15.74 25.13 4.27
N LEU A 102 -16.52 25.61 3.29
CA LEU A 102 -16.20 25.46 1.86
C LEU A 102 -14.82 26.03 1.46
N SER A 103 -14.36 27.09 2.14
CA SER A 103 -13.04 27.68 1.89
C SER A 103 -11.89 26.74 2.28
N LEU A 104 -12.01 26.06 3.43
CA LEU A 104 -11.04 25.07 3.88
C LEU A 104 -11.01 23.88 2.92
N ALA A 105 -12.20 23.36 2.57
CA ALA A 105 -12.32 22.22 1.67
C ALA A 105 -11.69 22.49 0.30
N ARG A 106 -11.95 23.67 -0.30
CA ARG A 106 -11.29 24.11 -1.55
C ARG A 106 -9.77 24.20 -1.41
N GLY A 107 -9.28 24.67 -0.26
CA GLY A 107 -7.85 24.75 0.02
C GLY A 107 -7.17 23.38 0.01
N LEU A 108 -7.78 22.39 0.67
CA LEU A 108 -7.31 21.00 0.69
C LEU A 108 -7.38 20.37 -0.71
N THR A 109 -8.49 20.55 -1.44
CA THR A 109 -8.61 20.07 -2.82
C THR A 109 -7.54 20.65 -3.75
N VAL A 110 -7.17 21.92 -3.59
CA VAL A 110 -6.07 22.54 -4.34
C VAL A 110 -4.72 21.95 -3.97
N LEU A 111 -4.50 21.63 -2.69
CA LEU A 111 -3.26 21.01 -2.21
C LEU A 111 -3.11 19.56 -2.74
N GLU A 112 -4.19 18.80 -2.79
CA GLU A 112 -4.23 17.43 -3.31
C GLU A 112 -4.08 17.34 -4.84
N ALA A 113 -4.31 18.44 -5.57
CA ALA A 113 -4.16 18.48 -7.03
C ALA A 113 -2.70 18.28 -7.50
N PHE A 114 -1.73 18.47 -6.60
CA PHE A 114 -0.30 18.23 -6.85
C PHE A 114 0.02 16.74 -6.67
N SER A 115 0.01 15.97 -7.76
CA SER A 115 0.24 14.52 -7.76
C SER A 115 1.72 14.12 -7.86
N GLU A 116 2.01 12.82 -7.68
CA GLU A 116 3.35 12.21 -7.53
C GLU A 116 4.40 12.55 -8.60
N ARG A 117 3.98 12.99 -9.79
CA ARG A 117 4.93 13.52 -10.78
C ARG A 117 5.32 14.92 -10.33
N LYS A 118 6.49 15.06 -9.68
CA LYS A 118 7.17 16.31 -9.23
C LYS A 118 7.25 17.43 -10.31
N ARG A 119 6.10 17.86 -10.83
CA ARG A 119 5.98 18.84 -11.90
C ARG A 119 5.25 20.04 -11.34
N PRO A 120 5.89 21.21 -11.33
CA PRO A 120 5.22 22.45 -10.99
C PRO A 120 3.98 22.67 -11.88
N LEU A 121 2.88 23.13 -11.29
CA LEU A 121 1.60 23.32 -11.97
C LEU A 121 1.26 24.81 -12.10
N THR A 122 0.65 25.20 -13.21
CA THR A 122 0.05 26.53 -13.36
C THR A 122 -1.36 26.58 -12.74
N ILE A 123 -1.87 27.79 -12.49
CA ILE A 123 -3.26 27.99 -12.00
C ILE A 123 -4.27 27.29 -12.92
N SER A 124 -4.08 27.36 -14.24
CA SER A 124 -4.98 26.73 -15.21
C SER A 124 -4.99 25.21 -15.10
N GLN A 125 -3.82 24.60 -14.86
CA GLN A 125 -3.72 23.14 -14.68
C GLN A 125 -4.37 22.70 -13.37
N VAL A 126 -4.17 23.45 -12.28
CA VAL A 126 -4.82 23.17 -11.00
C VAL A 126 -6.34 23.33 -11.10
N ALA A 127 -6.82 24.39 -11.75
CA ALA A 127 -8.25 24.60 -12.02
C ALA A 127 -8.86 23.45 -12.84
N GLN A 128 -8.15 22.97 -13.87
CA GLN A 128 -8.60 21.83 -14.66
C GLN A 128 -8.70 20.54 -13.83
N ARG A 129 -7.71 20.26 -12.96
CA ARG A 129 -7.70 19.06 -12.12
C ARG A 129 -8.78 19.08 -11.03
N THR A 130 -8.98 20.23 -10.40
CA THR A 130 -9.92 20.39 -9.28
C THR A 130 -11.34 20.72 -9.74
N GLN A 131 -11.49 21.16 -10.99
CA GLN A 131 -12.70 21.76 -11.54
C GLN A 131 -13.20 23.00 -10.79
N LEU A 132 -12.32 23.65 -10.03
CA LEU A 132 -12.59 24.92 -9.38
C LEU A 132 -12.33 26.09 -10.33
N SER A 133 -13.01 27.22 -10.11
CA SER A 133 -12.75 28.43 -10.90
C SER A 133 -11.32 28.92 -10.70
N ARG A 134 -10.68 29.46 -11.75
CA ARG A 134 -9.32 30.01 -11.68
C ARG A 134 -9.16 31.06 -10.57
N ALA A 135 -10.19 31.87 -10.32
CA ALA A 135 -10.19 32.85 -9.23
C ALA A 135 -10.14 32.18 -7.84
N SER A 136 -10.89 31.09 -7.63
CA SER A 136 -10.87 30.32 -6.37
C SER A 136 -9.52 29.66 -6.16
N VAL A 137 -8.99 29.01 -7.21
CA VAL A 137 -7.66 28.37 -7.19
C VAL A 137 -6.57 29.39 -6.87
N ARG A 138 -6.59 30.56 -7.52
CA ARG A 138 -5.62 31.64 -7.24
C ARG A 138 -5.64 32.06 -5.78
N ARG A 139 -6.82 32.24 -5.17
CA ARG A 139 -6.95 32.60 -3.75
C ARG A 139 -6.45 31.49 -2.82
N CYS A 140 -6.73 30.23 -3.16
CA CYS A 140 -6.24 29.08 -2.39
C CYS A 140 -4.71 28.97 -2.46
N LEU A 141 -4.13 29.04 -3.67
CA LEU A 141 -2.69 28.99 -3.87
C LEU A 141 -1.95 30.12 -3.17
N TYR A 142 -2.49 31.35 -3.24
CA TYR A 142 -1.95 32.47 -2.48
C TYR A 142 -1.92 32.17 -0.97
N THR A 143 -3.02 31.67 -0.41
CA THR A 143 -3.09 31.32 1.01
C THR A 143 -2.10 30.21 1.37
N LEU A 144 -2.05 29.14 0.57
CA LEU A 144 -1.11 28.03 0.76
C LEU A 144 0.36 28.48 0.66
N GLU A 145 0.65 29.47 -0.18
CA GLU A 145 1.98 30.07 -0.31
C GLU A 145 2.35 30.87 0.95
N GLN A 146 1.44 31.72 1.43
CA GLN A 146 1.64 32.47 2.69
C GLN A 146 1.84 31.53 3.89
N LEU A 147 1.16 30.38 3.90
CA LEU A 147 1.33 29.33 4.91
C LEU A 147 2.58 28.46 4.67
N GLY A 148 3.30 28.63 3.55
CA GLY A 148 4.51 27.90 3.21
C GLY A 148 4.30 26.45 2.78
N TYR A 149 3.09 26.07 2.39
CA TYR A 149 2.78 24.75 1.81
C TYR A 149 3.14 24.66 0.32
N VAL A 150 3.08 25.78 -0.40
CA VAL A 150 3.49 25.86 -1.81
C VAL A 150 4.49 26.99 -2.02
N SER A 151 5.26 26.93 -3.10
CA SER A 151 6.10 28.01 -3.62
C SER A 151 5.68 28.35 -5.05
N GLN A 152 5.75 29.62 -5.41
CA GLN A 152 5.52 30.09 -6.77
C GLN A 152 6.85 30.55 -7.42
N GLN A 153 7.06 30.14 -8.67
CA GLN A 153 8.16 30.60 -9.52
C GLN A 153 7.67 30.69 -10.96
N ASP A 154 7.80 31.85 -11.61
CA ASP A 154 7.43 32.08 -13.02
C ASP A 154 5.99 31.63 -13.38
N GLY A 155 5.04 31.82 -12.45
CA GLY A 155 3.64 31.41 -12.64
C GLY A 155 3.36 29.91 -12.42
N HIS A 156 4.40 29.15 -12.07
CA HIS A 156 4.29 27.75 -11.68
C HIS A 156 4.33 27.59 -10.16
N PHE A 157 3.55 26.65 -9.65
CA PHE A 157 3.44 26.33 -8.23
C PHE A 157 3.97 24.93 -7.96
N ALA A 158 4.66 24.74 -6.85
CA ALA A 158 5.13 23.44 -6.39
C ALA A 158 4.91 23.27 -4.89
N LEU A 159 4.69 22.03 -4.44
CA LEU A 159 4.61 21.72 -3.01
C LEU A 159 5.96 21.95 -2.33
N ARG A 160 5.93 22.49 -1.11
CA ARG A 160 7.09 22.60 -0.22
C ARG A 160 7.08 21.47 0.81
N PRO A 161 8.24 21.07 1.37
CA PRO A 161 8.33 19.99 2.36
C PRO A 161 7.41 20.13 3.59
N ARG A 162 6.94 21.34 3.90
CA ARG A 162 5.98 21.61 4.99
C ARG A 162 4.72 20.74 4.90
N VAL A 163 4.29 20.34 3.71
CA VAL A 163 3.14 19.42 3.54
C VAL A 163 3.35 18.09 4.27
N LEU A 164 4.60 17.64 4.42
CA LEU A 164 4.92 16.39 5.10
C LEU A 164 4.56 16.44 6.59
N HIS A 165 4.50 17.63 7.21
CA HIS A 165 4.08 17.75 8.60
C HIS A 165 2.63 17.32 8.82
N LEU A 166 1.77 17.46 7.80
CA LEU A 166 0.37 17.03 7.87
C LEU A 166 0.26 15.51 8.02
N GLY A 167 1.05 14.76 7.23
CA GLY A 167 1.13 13.31 7.32
C GLY A 167 1.96 12.83 8.50
N HIS A 168 3.02 13.56 8.87
CA HIS A 168 3.90 13.19 9.98
C HIS A 168 3.11 13.02 11.27
N ALA A 169 2.16 13.91 11.59
CA ALA A 169 1.33 13.76 12.79
C ALA A 169 0.57 12.43 12.86
N TYR A 170 0.09 11.92 11.71
CA TYR A 170 -0.56 10.60 11.63
C TYR A 170 0.46 9.46 11.78
N PHE A 171 1.56 9.50 11.04
CA PHE A 171 2.59 8.45 11.08
C PHE A 171 3.36 8.42 12.41
N SER A 172 3.60 9.56 13.05
CA SER A 172 4.33 9.67 14.32
C SER A 172 3.47 9.36 15.54
N SER A 173 2.14 9.50 15.43
CA SER A 173 1.21 9.13 16.50
C SER A 173 0.80 7.66 16.47
N THR A 174 1.07 6.95 15.37
CA THR A 174 0.71 5.55 15.22
C THR A 174 1.90 4.65 15.55
N SER A 175 1.94 4.13 16.80
CA SER A 175 2.91 3.12 17.27
C SER A 175 3.04 1.90 16.33
N LEU A 176 1.99 1.62 15.55
CA LEU A 176 1.93 0.53 14.59
C LEU A 176 2.99 0.63 13.49
N VAL A 177 3.24 1.81 12.92
CA VAL A 177 4.09 1.95 11.73
C VAL A 177 5.55 1.66 12.09
N SER A 178 6.02 2.26 13.18
CA SER A 178 7.38 2.03 13.69
C SER A 178 7.59 0.61 14.19
N ALA A 179 6.58 0.00 14.83
CA ALA A 179 6.69 -1.35 15.35
C ALA A 179 6.50 -2.45 14.27
N ALA A 180 5.74 -2.17 13.20
CA ALA A 180 5.53 -3.11 12.10
C ALA A 180 6.73 -3.23 11.15
N GLN A 181 7.54 -2.18 10.98
CA GLN A 181 8.72 -2.20 10.09
C GLN A 181 9.68 -3.35 10.47
N PRO A 182 10.04 -3.51 11.77
CA PRO A 182 10.53 -4.73 12.41
C PRO A 182 10.33 -6.05 11.71
N ILE A 183 9.03 -6.31 11.68
CA ILE A 183 8.40 -7.58 11.42
C ILE A 183 8.38 -7.82 9.91
N LEU A 184 8.08 -6.78 9.13
CA LEU A 184 8.12 -6.86 7.67
C LEU A 184 9.53 -7.03 7.13
N ASP A 185 10.53 -6.39 7.72
CA ASP A 185 11.92 -6.57 7.31
C ASP A 185 12.36 -8.01 7.57
N ASN A 186 12.07 -8.57 8.75
CA ASN A 186 12.35 -9.97 9.07
C ASN A 186 11.61 -10.94 8.13
N LEU A 187 10.32 -10.71 7.90
CA LEU A 187 9.52 -11.50 6.97
C LEU A 187 10.18 -11.50 5.58
N SER A 188 10.54 -10.32 5.08
CA SER A 188 11.14 -10.18 3.76
C SER A 188 12.54 -10.76 3.65
N THR A 189 13.35 -10.73 4.70
CA THR A 189 14.61 -11.48 4.76
C THR A 189 14.37 -12.99 4.67
N ARG A 190 13.35 -13.52 5.36
CA ARG A 190 13.01 -14.96 5.35
C ARG A 190 12.48 -15.44 3.99
N ILE A 191 11.64 -14.64 3.34
CA ILE A 191 10.98 -15.05 2.09
C ILE A 191 11.69 -14.52 0.83
N HIS A 192 12.70 -13.67 0.97
CA HIS A 192 13.42 -13.01 -0.13
C HIS A 192 12.53 -12.23 -1.12
N GLU A 193 11.39 -11.73 -0.63
CA GLU A 193 10.42 -10.97 -1.41
C GLU A 193 10.00 -9.71 -0.67
N THR A 194 9.58 -8.69 -1.43
CA THR A 194 9.11 -7.43 -0.87
C THR A 194 7.73 -7.61 -0.23
N SER A 195 7.64 -7.23 1.04
CA SER A 195 6.40 -7.23 1.80
C SER A 195 5.97 -5.80 2.16
N ALA A 196 4.67 -5.62 2.36
CA ALA A 196 4.11 -4.32 2.70
C ALA A 196 2.88 -4.47 3.58
N LEU A 197 2.65 -3.49 4.46
CA LEU A 197 1.45 -3.34 5.28
C LEU A 197 0.63 -2.19 4.71
N ALA A 198 -0.67 -2.42 4.53
CA ALA A 198 -1.59 -1.40 4.07
C ALA A 198 -2.94 -1.48 4.76
N ILE A 199 -3.63 -0.34 4.78
CA ILE A 199 -5.00 -0.18 5.27
C ILE A 199 -5.93 0.22 4.13
N LEU A 200 -7.24 0.09 4.35
CA LEU A 200 -8.25 0.56 3.43
C LEU A 200 -8.53 2.03 3.73
N ASP A 201 -8.59 2.86 2.69
CA ASP A 201 -8.98 4.25 2.79
C ASP A 201 -9.86 4.63 1.60
N GLY A 202 -11.17 4.69 1.85
CA GLY A 202 -12.18 4.88 0.80
C GLY A 202 -12.12 3.78 -0.26
N THR A 203 -11.81 4.17 -1.50
CA THR A 203 -11.75 3.27 -2.67
C THR A 203 -10.37 2.67 -2.92
N ASP A 204 -9.38 3.09 -2.12
CA ASP A 204 -7.97 2.73 -2.30
C ASP A 204 -7.44 1.99 -1.07
N ILE A 205 -6.27 1.36 -1.25
CA ILE A 205 -5.40 1.00 -0.15
C ILE A 205 -4.34 2.09 0.05
N LEU A 206 -3.94 2.30 1.30
CA LEU A 206 -2.83 3.16 1.68
C LEU A 206 -1.70 2.31 2.25
N TYR A 207 -0.53 2.35 1.63
CA TYR A 207 0.66 1.69 2.19
C TYR A 207 1.20 2.45 3.39
N LEU A 208 1.27 1.76 4.53
CA LEU A 208 1.82 2.28 5.77
C LEU A 208 3.30 1.94 5.92
N VAL A 209 3.68 0.71 5.55
CA VAL A 209 5.04 0.17 5.76
C VAL A 209 5.40 -0.69 4.56
N ARG A 210 6.66 -0.67 4.15
CA ARG A 210 7.18 -1.52 3.09
C ARG A 210 8.63 -1.92 3.42
N SER A 211 8.97 -3.18 3.21
CA SER A 211 10.36 -3.64 3.23
C SER A 211 10.96 -3.51 1.83
N GLU A 212 12.27 -3.23 1.74
CA GLU A 212 12.96 -3.12 0.45
C GLU A 212 13.94 -4.29 0.27
N VAL A 213 13.47 -5.39 -0.31
CA VAL A 213 14.34 -6.54 -0.66
C VAL A 213 14.46 -6.73 -2.17
N GLN A 214 13.37 -6.59 -2.93
CA GLN A 214 13.41 -6.68 -4.41
C GLN A 214 12.40 -5.73 -5.07
N ARG A 215 12.82 -5.02 -6.13
CA ARG A 215 11.92 -4.17 -6.93
C ARG A 215 11.15 -5.02 -7.94
N VAL A 216 9.92 -5.37 -7.60
CA VAL A 216 9.00 -6.14 -8.45
C VAL A 216 8.06 -5.25 -9.27
N LEU A 217 7.70 -4.08 -8.74
CA LEU A 217 6.81 -3.11 -9.38
C LEU A 217 7.59 -2.10 -10.22
N THR A 218 7.05 -1.74 -11.39
CA THR A 218 7.67 -0.78 -12.32
C THR A 218 7.72 0.64 -11.75
N HIS A 219 6.80 0.97 -10.84
CA HIS A 219 6.79 2.24 -10.10
C HIS A 219 7.25 2.05 -8.65
N ALA A 220 8.09 2.97 -8.17
CA ALA A 220 8.52 2.99 -6.78
C ALA A 220 7.34 3.38 -5.88
N LEU A 221 6.63 2.40 -5.32
CA LEU A 221 5.64 2.63 -4.26
C LEU A 221 6.37 2.89 -2.94
N GLY A 222 6.15 4.06 -2.34
CA GLY A 222 6.67 4.42 -1.03
C GLY A 222 5.60 4.34 0.05
N MET A 223 5.99 4.62 1.28
CA MET A 223 5.04 4.94 2.35
C MET A 223 4.12 6.08 1.90
N GLY A 224 2.82 5.93 2.16
CA GLY A 224 1.80 6.89 1.74
C GLY A 224 1.32 6.73 0.29
N SER A 225 1.93 5.86 -0.51
CA SER A 225 1.41 5.54 -1.84
C SER A 225 0.04 4.85 -1.77
N ARG A 226 -0.80 5.15 -2.76
CA ARG A 226 -2.15 4.58 -2.88
C ARG A 226 -2.27 3.69 -4.10
N LEU A 227 -3.08 2.65 -3.98
CA LEU A 227 -3.50 1.83 -5.12
C LEU A 227 -4.99 1.53 -5.04
N PRO A 228 -5.70 1.32 -6.17
CA PRO A 228 -7.11 0.98 -6.13
C PRO A 228 -7.35 -0.34 -5.40
N ALA A 229 -8.35 -0.39 -4.52
CA ALA A 229 -8.58 -1.56 -3.69
C ALA A 229 -9.12 -2.77 -4.50
N TYR A 230 -9.92 -2.54 -5.55
CA TYR A 230 -10.58 -3.63 -6.29
C TYR A 230 -9.64 -4.58 -7.04
N CYS A 231 -8.45 -4.10 -7.43
CA CYS A 231 -7.50 -4.87 -8.24
C CYS A 231 -6.18 -5.18 -7.50
N THR A 232 -6.14 -4.97 -6.18
CA THR A 232 -5.01 -5.34 -5.31
C THR A 232 -5.40 -6.47 -4.35
N SER A 233 -4.46 -7.38 -4.06
CA SER A 233 -4.72 -8.50 -3.15
C SER A 233 -5.10 -7.98 -1.76
N THR A 234 -4.36 -6.99 -1.28
CA THR A 234 -4.63 -6.25 -0.04
C THR A 234 -6.03 -5.62 -0.06
N GLY A 235 -6.36 -4.86 -1.10
CA GLY A 235 -7.62 -4.13 -1.14
C GLY A 235 -8.82 -5.05 -1.17
N ARG A 236 -8.78 -6.12 -1.96
CA ARG A 236 -9.83 -7.14 -1.94
C ARG A 236 -10.00 -7.82 -0.60
N LEU A 237 -8.90 -8.15 0.05
CA LEU A 237 -8.94 -8.80 1.36
C LEU A 237 -9.57 -7.87 2.40
N LEU A 238 -9.23 -6.58 2.36
CA LEU A 238 -9.78 -5.57 3.27
C LEU A 238 -11.26 -5.29 3.00
N LEU A 239 -11.64 -5.09 1.73
CA LEU A 239 -13.03 -4.91 1.31
C LEU A 239 -13.89 -6.11 1.69
N ALA A 240 -13.38 -7.33 1.53
CA ALA A 240 -14.07 -8.55 1.90
C ALA A 240 -14.48 -8.62 3.38
N HIS A 241 -13.81 -7.88 4.26
CA HIS A 241 -14.11 -7.82 5.69
C HIS A 241 -14.87 -6.56 6.11
N GLN A 242 -15.30 -5.72 5.16
CA GLN A 242 -16.08 -4.53 5.47
C GLN A 242 -17.58 -4.84 5.61
N PRO A 243 -18.31 -4.03 6.42
CA PRO A 243 -19.78 -4.05 6.43
C PRO A 243 -20.37 -3.70 5.07
N GLU A 244 -21.60 -4.15 4.82
CA GLU A 244 -22.29 -3.92 3.54
C GLU A 244 -22.40 -2.43 3.19
N ALA A 245 -22.67 -1.56 4.16
CA ALA A 245 -22.77 -0.12 3.93
C ALA A 245 -21.47 0.49 3.38
N VAL A 246 -20.31 -0.02 3.81
CA VAL A 246 -19.00 0.42 3.30
C VAL A 246 -18.75 -0.14 1.90
N LEU A 247 -19.20 -1.36 1.61
CA LEU A 247 -19.12 -1.95 0.27
C LEU A 247 -20.02 -1.21 -0.74
N GLU A 248 -21.23 -0.81 -0.35
CA GLU A 248 -22.10 0.00 -1.21
C GLU A 248 -21.47 1.37 -1.49
N ALA A 249 -20.95 2.04 -0.46
CA ALA A 249 -20.23 3.29 -0.64
C ALA A 249 -19.00 3.11 -1.55
N PHE A 250 -18.28 1.99 -1.40
CA PHE A 250 -17.18 1.63 -2.30
C PHE A 250 -17.66 1.53 -3.75
N PHE A 251 -18.71 0.76 -4.05
CA PHE A 251 -19.21 0.60 -5.42
C PHE A 251 -19.83 1.88 -6.00
N GLU A 252 -20.36 2.76 -5.16
CA GLU A 252 -20.87 4.06 -5.60
C GLU A 252 -19.74 5.01 -6.06
N HIS A 253 -18.59 4.97 -5.39
CA HIS A 253 -17.52 5.95 -5.58
C HIS A 253 -16.31 5.42 -6.35
N ALA A 254 -16.09 4.11 -6.39
CA ALA A 254 -14.91 3.51 -7.02
C ALA A 254 -14.98 3.56 -8.55
N GLU A 255 -13.88 4.02 -9.15
CA GLU A 255 -13.72 3.97 -10.60
C GLU A 255 -13.03 2.66 -11.03
N LEU A 256 -13.84 1.69 -11.46
CA LEU A 256 -13.38 0.35 -11.82
C LEU A 256 -12.84 0.31 -13.26
N ARG A 257 -11.60 0.77 -13.46
CA ARG A 257 -10.94 0.75 -14.79
C ARG A 257 -10.22 -0.58 -15.05
N PRO A 258 -10.31 -1.17 -16.24
CA PRO A 258 -9.44 -2.30 -16.58
C PRO A 258 -7.99 -1.79 -16.64
N ARG A 259 -7.08 -2.42 -15.88
CA ARG A 259 -5.64 -2.11 -15.89
C ARG A 259 -4.85 -3.12 -16.70
N THR A 260 -5.35 -4.34 -16.75
CA THR A 260 -4.88 -5.47 -17.55
C THR A 260 -6.09 -6.23 -18.09
N LEU A 261 -5.87 -7.30 -18.85
CA LEU A 261 -6.94 -8.18 -19.34
C LEU A 261 -7.55 -9.04 -18.22
N GLN A 262 -6.88 -9.10 -17.07
CA GLN A 262 -7.23 -9.95 -15.93
C GLN A 262 -8.01 -9.16 -14.88
N THR A 263 -7.97 -7.82 -14.96
CA THR A 263 -8.63 -6.94 -14.00
C THR A 263 -10.13 -7.18 -13.96
N LYS A 264 -10.64 -7.66 -12.83
CA LYS A 264 -12.09 -7.72 -12.57
C LYS A 264 -12.64 -6.32 -12.37
N ILE A 265 -13.68 -5.98 -13.12
CA ILE A 265 -14.31 -4.64 -13.08
C ILE A 265 -15.82 -4.68 -12.86
N SER A 266 -16.44 -5.87 -12.85
CA SER A 266 -17.87 -6.00 -12.55
C SER A 266 -18.11 -6.18 -11.05
N ARG A 267 -19.21 -5.61 -10.57
CA ARG A 267 -19.67 -5.77 -9.17
C ARG A 267 -19.81 -7.25 -8.80
N THR A 268 -20.45 -8.04 -9.65
CA THR A 268 -20.68 -9.48 -9.43
C THR A 268 -19.38 -10.27 -9.28
N GLU A 269 -18.37 -10.03 -10.13
CA GLU A 269 -17.07 -10.69 -10.03
C GLU A 269 -16.31 -10.29 -8.76
N LEU A 270 -16.37 -9.01 -8.39
CA LEU A 270 -15.73 -8.49 -7.18
C LEU A 270 -16.39 -9.04 -5.91
N GLU A 271 -17.72 -9.06 -5.83
CA GLU A 271 -18.45 -9.67 -4.71
C GLU A 271 -18.15 -11.17 -4.58
N ALA A 272 -18.06 -11.89 -5.70
CA ALA A 272 -17.65 -13.30 -5.68
C ALA A 272 -16.21 -13.46 -5.18
N ALA A 273 -15.29 -12.57 -5.59
CA ALA A 273 -13.93 -12.54 -5.08
C ALA A 273 -13.88 -12.22 -3.57
N PHE A 274 -14.73 -11.31 -3.08
CA PHE A 274 -14.82 -10.98 -1.66
C PHE A 274 -15.35 -12.14 -0.81
N ARG A 275 -16.35 -12.88 -1.30
CA ARG A 275 -16.80 -14.11 -0.63
C ARG A 275 -15.67 -15.13 -0.51
N ARG A 276 -14.95 -15.36 -1.60
CA ARG A 276 -13.82 -16.30 -1.60
C ARG A 276 -12.66 -15.84 -0.70
N ALA A 277 -12.41 -14.54 -0.61
CA ALA A 277 -11.42 -13.97 0.30
C ALA A 277 -11.76 -14.25 1.77
N ARG A 278 -13.05 -14.16 2.15
CA ARG A 278 -13.52 -14.51 3.51
C ARG A 278 -13.37 -16.00 3.80
N GLU A 279 -13.64 -16.86 2.83
CA GLU A 279 -13.52 -18.32 3.00
C GLU A 279 -12.07 -18.77 3.17
N LEU A 280 -11.15 -18.18 2.40
CA LEU A 280 -9.75 -18.62 2.35
C LEU A 280 -8.85 -17.94 3.37
N GLU A 281 -9.26 -16.79 3.92
CA GLU A 281 -8.44 -15.95 4.81
C GLU A 281 -7.10 -15.52 4.18
N TYR A 282 -7.09 -15.43 2.85
CA TYR A 282 -6.05 -14.80 2.04
C TYR A 282 -6.61 -14.44 0.67
N VAL A 283 -5.95 -13.52 -0.03
CA VAL A 283 -6.25 -13.21 -1.44
C VAL A 283 -4.99 -13.35 -2.26
N LEU A 284 -5.06 -14.09 -3.35
CA LEU A 284 -4.07 -14.07 -4.42
C LEU A 284 -4.67 -13.33 -5.62
N ILE A 285 -3.89 -12.44 -6.20
CA ILE A 285 -4.19 -11.76 -7.46
C ILE A 285 -3.09 -12.07 -8.46
N ASP A 286 -3.49 -12.41 -9.67
CA ASP A 286 -2.60 -12.66 -10.79
C ASP A 286 -2.78 -11.62 -11.90
N GLU A 287 -1.77 -10.76 -12.06
CA GLU A 287 -1.65 -9.78 -13.13
C GLU A 287 -2.84 -8.81 -13.27
N GLU A 288 -3.61 -8.52 -12.23
CA GLU A 288 -4.78 -7.62 -12.34
C GLU A 288 -4.45 -6.13 -12.16
N LEU A 289 -3.37 -5.81 -11.47
CA LEU A 289 -2.92 -4.43 -11.28
C LEU A 289 -1.96 -4.01 -12.40
N GLU A 290 -1.01 -4.89 -12.74
CA GLU A 290 0.04 -4.67 -13.72
C GLU A 290 0.41 -6.03 -14.36
N PRO A 291 0.66 -6.11 -15.68
CA PRO A 291 1.12 -7.33 -16.31
C PRO A 291 2.45 -7.81 -15.71
N GLY A 292 2.59 -9.11 -15.51
CA GLY A 292 3.76 -9.73 -14.89
C GLY A 292 3.87 -9.57 -13.37
N LEU A 293 2.87 -8.97 -12.70
CA LEU A 293 2.82 -8.84 -11.24
C LEU A 293 1.84 -9.85 -10.63
N ARG A 294 2.32 -10.66 -9.68
CA ARG A 294 1.46 -11.48 -8.83
C ARG A 294 1.61 -11.05 -7.37
N ALA A 295 0.52 -11.04 -6.63
CA ALA A 295 0.53 -10.64 -5.23
C ALA A 295 -0.38 -11.51 -4.38
N ILE A 296 0.04 -11.78 -3.15
CA ILE A 296 -0.75 -12.48 -2.13
C ILE A 296 -0.89 -11.58 -0.91
N ALA A 297 -2.03 -11.64 -0.22
CA ALA A 297 -2.28 -10.87 1.00
C ALA A 297 -2.96 -11.70 2.08
N VAL A 298 -2.63 -11.41 3.35
CA VAL A 298 -3.23 -12.02 4.55
C VAL A 298 -3.74 -10.95 5.52
N PRO A 299 -4.81 -11.20 6.28
CA PRO A 299 -5.44 -10.18 7.10
C PRO A 299 -4.65 -9.97 8.39
N VAL A 300 -4.52 -8.71 8.80
CA VAL A 300 -4.06 -8.32 10.14
C VAL A 300 -5.28 -7.97 10.96
N ARG A 301 -5.46 -8.66 12.09
CA ARG A 301 -6.59 -8.49 12.99
C ARG A 301 -6.17 -7.72 14.23
N SER A 302 -7.02 -6.81 14.71
CA SER A 302 -6.87 -6.20 16.03
C SER A 302 -7.12 -7.23 17.13
N LEU A 303 -6.88 -6.85 18.39
CA LEU A 303 -7.22 -7.68 19.56
C LEU A 303 -8.72 -8.03 19.63
N SER A 304 -9.60 -7.21 19.04
CA SER A 304 -11.03 -7.50 18.95
C SER A 304 -11.40 -8.51 17.85
N GLY A 305 -10.42 -9.00 17.07
CA GLY A 305 -10.63 -9.93 15.96
C GLY A 305 -11.03 -9.26 14.63
N THR A 306 -11.20 -7.93 14.62
CA THR A 306 -11.58 -7.16 13.43
C THR A 306 -10.39 -7.04 12.47
N VAL A 307 -10.60 -7.25 11.17
CA VAL A 307 -9.56 -6.99 10.16
C VAL A 307 -9.37 -5.49 9.98
N VAL A 308 -8.17 -5.00 10.27
CA VAL A 308 -7.84 -3.57 10.33
C VAL A 308 -6.76 -3.17 9.32
N ALA A 309 -5.95 -4.14 8.89
CA ALA A 309 -4.89 -3.96 7.90
C ALA A 309 -4.64 -5.30 7.18
N ALA A 310 -3.77 -5.30 6.18
CA ALA A 310 -3.34 -6.51 5.50
C ALA A 310 -1.85 -6.45 5.16
N ILE A 311 -1.17 -7.59 5.31
CA ILE A 311 0.19 -7.77 4.81
C ILE A 311 0.10 -8.36 3.41
N SER A 312 0.84 -7.78 2.46
CA SER A 312 0.98 -8.31 1.10
C SER A 312 2.41 -8.61 0.75
N VAL A 313 2.60 -9.62 -0.10
CA VAL A 313 3.87 -9.93 -0.77
C VAL A 313 3.64 -9.92 -2.27
N SER A 314 4.53 -9.25 -2.99
CA SER A 314 4.47 -9.14 -4.46
C SER A 314 5.68 -9.81 -5.10
N VAL A 315 5.45 -10.55 -6.18
CA VAL A 315 6.46 -11.31 -6.92
C VAL A 315 6.29 -11.11 -8.43
N LYS A 316 7.33 -11.40 -9.20
CA LYS A 316 7.23 -11.47 -10.66
C LYS A 316 6.46 -12.74 -11.04
N ALA A 317 5.37 -12.60 -11.78
CA ALA A 317 4.49 -13.71 -12.17
C ALA A 317 5.24 -14.79 -12.98
N THR A 318 6.28 -14.40 -13.70
CA THR A 318 7.16 -15.31 -14.47
C THR A 318 8.11 -16.14 -13.61
N ARG A 319 8.33 -15.78 -12.33
CA ARG A 319 9.29 -16.44 -11.44
C ARG A 319 8.64 -17.42 -10.47
N VAL A 320 7.47 -17.09 -9.94
CA VAL A 320 6.86 -17.81 -8.82
C VAL A 320 5.40 -18.12 -9.16
N SER A 321 5.05 -19.40 -9.25
CA SER A 321 3.67 -19.84 -9.54
C SER A 321 2.70 -19.53 -8.40
N GLU A 322 1.39 -19.51 -8.67
CA GLU A 322 0.37 -19.33 -7.62
C GLU A 322 0.47 -20.38 -6.50
N ALA A 323 0.64 -21.65 -6.88
CA ALA A 323 0.77 -22.75 -5.94
C ALA A 323 2.02 -22.58 -5.05
N GLU A 324 3.13 -22.14 -5.64
CA GLU A 324 4.36 -21.87 -4.88
C GLU A 324 4.20 -20.69 -3.92
N MET A 325 3.50 -19.62 -4.32
CA MET A 325 3.21 -18.50 -3.42
C MET A 325 2.42 -18.97 -2.20
N VAL A 326 1.35 -19.76 -2.42
CA VAL A 326 0.53 -20.30 -1.34
C VAL A 326 1.36 -21.19 -0.41
N ALA A 327 2.13 -22.13 -0.96
CA ALA A 327 2.92 -23.09 -0.20
C ALA A 327 4.05 -22.44 0.61
N ARG A 328 4.72 -21.42 0.04
CA ARG A 328 5.93 -20.83 0.62
C ARG A 328 5.65 -19.61 1.50
N LEU A 329 4.65 -18.79 1.15
CA LEU A 329 4.50 -17.44 1.72
C LEU A 329 3.43 -17.34 2.80
N LEU A 330 2.37 -18.16 2.73
CA LEU A 330 1.23 -17.97 3.65
C LEU A 330 1.59 -18.12 5.12
N THR A 331 2.35 -19.16 5.49
CA THR A 331 2.70 -19.40 6.90
C THR A 331 3.55 -18.26 7.48
N PRO A 332 4.68 -17.86 6.86
CA PRO A 332 5.44 -16.69 7.33
C PRO A 332 4.62 -15.40 7.38
N MET A 333 3.77 -15.16 6.39
CA MET A 333 2.93 -13.96 6.35
C MET A 333 1.90 -13.94 7.49
N ARG A 334 1.27 -15.09 7.80
CA ARG A 334 0.32 -15.20 8.91
C ARG A 334 0.99 -15.01 10.27
N GLU A 335 2.19 -15.55 10.46
CA GLU A 335 3.02 -15.30 11.66
C GLU A 335 3.27 -13.79 11.85
N ALA A 336 3.70 -13.12 10.79
CA ALA A 336 3.90 -11.67 10.78
C ALA A 336 2.60 -10.90 11.07
N ALA A 337 1.48 -11.32 10.47
CA ALA A 337 0.18 -10.68 10.67
C ALA A 337 -0.31 -10.79 12.12
N VAL A 338 -0.10 -11.93 12.77
CA VAL A 338 -0.40 -12.12 14.20
C VAL A 338 0.50 -11.24 15.07
N ALA A 339 1.78 -11.15 14.76
CA ALA A 339 2.71 -10.30 15.49
C ALA A 339 2.32 -8.81 15.40
N ILE A 340 1.97 -8.34 14.20
CA ILE A 340 1.49 -6.96 13.99
C ILE A 340 0.14 -6.74 14.66
N GLY A 341 -0.78 -7.69 14.57
CA GLY A 341 -2.13 -7.57 15.16
C GLY A 341 -2.12 -7.35 16.68
N LYS A 342 -1.15 -7.93 17.39
CA LYS A 342 -0.94 -7.72 18.84
C LYS A 342 -0.56 -6.28 19.20
N LEU A 343 -0.02 -5.53 18.25
CA LEU A 343 0.34 -4.11 18.42
C LEU A 343 -0.88 -3.19 18.21
N ILE A 344 -1.94 -3.69 17.56
CA ILE A 344 -3.15 -2.93 17.26
C ILE A 344 -4.17 -3.16 18.38
N GLY A 345 -4.02 -2.39 19.46
CA GLY A 345 -4.91 -2.43 20.62
C GLY A 345 -4.29 -2.02 21.96
N THR A 346 -2.98 -1.73 22.00
CA THR A 346 -2.30 -1.06 23.12
C THR A 346 -2.23 0.44 22.87
#